data_AF-A0A7L2QLH6-F1
#
_entry.id   AF-A0A7L2QLH6-F1
#
_cell.length_a   1.000
_cell.length_b   1.000
_cell.length_c   1.000
_cell.angle_alpha   90.00
_cell.angle_beta   90.00
_cell.angle_gamma   90.00
#
_symmetry.space_group_name_H-M   'P 1'
#
loop_
_entity.id
_entity.type
_entity.pdbx_description
1 polymer ?
#
loop_
_entity_poly.entity_id
_entity_poly.type
_entity_poly.pdbx_seq_one_letter_code
_entity_poly.pdbx_strand_id
1 'polypeptide(L)'
;YSSSQRVSSYRRTFGGSPVFSRASFGGKGSSGSSVTSRVYQVSRTSAVPSLSTFRTTRVTPLRTYQSAYQGSGELLDFSLADAMNQEFLQTRTNEKVELQELNDRFANYIEKVRFLEQQNALMVAEVNRLRGKEPTRVAEMYEEELRELRRQIDVLTSQRARVEVERDNLLDDLQKLKQK
;
A
#
# COMPACT_ATOMS: atom_id res chain seq x y z
N TYR A 1 -4.54 -48.12 12.90
CA TYR A 1 -4.31 -46.99 13.82
C TYR A 1 -4.12 -45.73 13.00
N SER A 2 -5.11 -44.83 13.06
CA SER A 2 -5.14 -43.60 12.26
C SER A 2 -4.27 -42.54 12.94
N SER A 3 -3.13 -42.19 12.34
CA SER A 3 -2.32 -41.05 12.77
C SER A 3 -3.08 -39.77 12.44
N SER A 4 -3.80 -39.24 13.42
CA SER A 4 -4.35 -37.89 13.32
C SER A 4 -3.20 -36.92 13.16
N GLN A 5 -2.92 -36.47 11.93
CA GLN A 5 -2.04 -35.34 11.66
C GLN A 5 -2.62 -34.12 12.38
N ARG A 6 -2.09 -33.84 13.58
CA ARG A 6 -2.54 -32.71 14.38
C ARG A 6 -1.98 -31.44 13.76
N VAL A 7 -2.81 -30.79 12.95
CA VAL A 7 -2.51 -29.50 12.33
C VAL A 7 -2.23 -28.45 13.41
N SER A 8 -1.15 -27.67 13.24
CA SER A 8 -0.76 -26.50 14.05
C SER A 8 -1.98 -25.61 14.35
N SER A 9 -2.11 -25.12 15.58
CA SER A 9 -3.23 -24.27 16.01
C SER A 9 -3.31 -22.98 15.20
N TYR A 10 -2.16 -22.47 14.75
CA TYR A 10 -2.06 -21.37 13.81
C TYR A 10 -2.74 -21.70 12.47
N ARG A 11 -2.45 -22.87 11.88
CA ARG A 11 -3.13 -23.31 10.64
C ARG A 11 -4.62 -23.62 10.83
N ARG A 12 -5.04 -24.07 12.01
CA ARG A 12 -6.46 -24.32 12.31
C ARG A 12 -7.27 -23.02 12.41
N THR A 13 -6.66 -21.96 12.94
CA THR A 13 -7.34 -20.68 13.24
C THR A 13 -7.23 -19.67 12.11
N PHE A 14 -6.08 -19.61 11.43
CA PHE A 14 -5.81 -18.65 10.36
C PHE A 14 -5.79 -19.27 8.95
N GLY A 15 -5.93 -20.60 8.86
CA GLY A 15 -5.84 -21.33 7.60
C GLY A 15 -4.39 -21.60 7.18
N GLY A 16 -4.18 -22.59 6.31
CA GLY A 16 -2.89 -22.78 5.67
C GLY A 16 -2.57 -21.61 4.74
N SER A 17 -1.29 -21.22 4.66
CA SER A 17 -0.79 -20.21 3.71
C SER A 17 -1.43 -20.44 2.34
N PRO A 18 -2.06 -19.42 1.72
CA PRO A 18 -2.64 -19.60 0.39
C PRO A 18 -1.50 -20.04 -0.52
N VAL A 19 -1.64 -21.24 -1.08
CA VAL A 19 -0.76 -21.69 -2.15
C VAL A 19 -1.14 -20.81 -3.33
N PHE A 20 -0.41 -19.71 -3.51
CA PHE A 20 -0.57 -18.87 -4.69
C PHE A 20 -0.17 -19.74 -5.88
N SER A 21 -1.16 -20.29 -6.58
CA SER A 21 -0.94 -20.81 -7.93
C SER A 21 -0.26 -19.69 -8.71
N ARG A 22 0.98 -19.91 -9.13
CA ARG A 22 1.69 -19.02 -10.07
C ARG A 22 0.72 -18.75 -11.21
N ALA A 23 0.25 -17.51 -11.32
CA ALA A 23 -0.70 -17.13 -12.34
C ALA A 23 -0.07 -17.39 -13.71
N SER A 24 -0.58 -18.41 -14.40
CA SER A 24 -0.43 -18.52 -15.84
C SER A 24 -1.39 -17.51 -16.44
N PHE A 25 -0.83 -16.58 -17.21
CA PHE A 25 -1.53 -15.57 -17.98
C PHE A 25 -2.36 -16.28 -19.06
N GLY A 26 -3.66 -16.42 -18.80
CA GLY A 26 -4.65 -16.98 -19.74
C GLY A 26 -5.96 -16.24 -19.55
N GLY A 27 -6.42 -15.59 -20.62
CA GLY A 27 -7.50 -14.59 -20.57
C GLY A 27 -8.93 -15.14 -20.56
N LYS A 28 -9.84 -14.15 -20.40
CA LYS A 28 -11.28 -14.11 -20.71
C LYS A 28 -12.22 -15.02 -19.91
N GLY A 29 -13.08 -14.39 -19.11
CA GLY A 29 -14.32 -14.98 -18.60
C GLY A 29 -14.99 -14.08 -17.55
N SER A 30 -16.03 -13.38 -17.97
CA SER A 30 -16.96 -12.65 -17.09
C SER A 30 -17.79 -13.66 -16.28
N SER A 31 -17.91 -13.47 -14.95
CA SER A 31 -19.17 -13.63 -14.18
C SER A 31 -18.95 -13.54 -12.66
N GLY A 32 -19.83 -12.78 -12.00
CA GLY A 32 -20.25 -13.04 -10.62
C GLY A 32 -19.47 -12.34 -9.50
N SER A 33 -19.81 -11.08 -9.21
CA SER A 33 -19.46 -10.44 -7.94
C SER A 33 -20.26 -11.05 -6.79
N SER A 34 -19.61 -11.81 -5.91
CA SER A 34 -20.11 -12.13 -4.57
C SER A 34 -19.08 -11.63 -3.55
N VAL A 35 -19.27 -10.40 -3.09
CA VAL A 35 -18.48 -9.82 -2.01
C VAL A 35 -19.10 -10.25 -0.70
N THR A 36 -18.69 -11.40 -0.16
CA THR A 36 -18.96 -11.76 1.23
C THR A 36 -17.93 -11.07 2.13
N SER A 37 -18.31 -9.90 2.63
CA SER A 37 -17.57 -9.20 3.69
C SER A 37 -17.76 -9.95 5.01
N ARG A 38 -16.73 -10.66 5.47
CA ARG A 38 -16.65 -11.14 6.85
C ARG A 38 -15.81 -10.15 7.65
N VAL A 39 -16.49 -9.20 8.29
CA VAL A 39 -15.88 -8.30 9.29
C VAL A 39 -15.63 -9.11 10.56
N TYR A 40 -14.36 -9.37 10.88
CA TYR A 40 -13.99 -9.83 12.21
C TYR A 40 -13.96 -8.62 13.15
N GLN A 41 -14.90 -8.58 14.09
CA GLN A 41 -14.87 -7.63 15.19
C GLN A 41 -13.81 -8.08 16.20
N VAL A 42 -12.76 -7.28 16.37
CA VAL A 42 -11.76 -7.49 17.42
C VAL A 42 -12.17 -6.68 18.63
N SER A 43 -12.79 -7.34 19.63
CA SER A 43 -12.98 -6.76 20.95
C SER A 43 -11.61 -6.58 21.61
N ARG A 44 -11.15 -5.32 21.71
CA ARG A 44 -9.94 -4.95 22.45
C ARG A 44 -10.26 -4.97 23.94
N THR A 45 -9.89 -6.02 24.65
CA THR A 45 -9.84 -5.98 26.11
C THR A 45 -8.45 -5.50 26.54
N SER A 46 -8.38 -4.31 27.12
CA SER A 46 -7.18 -3.76 27.74
C SER A 46 -6.99 -4.42 29.11
N ALA A 47 -6.19 -5.48 29.18
CA ALA A 47 -5.71 -6.05 30.44
C ALA A 47 -4.19 -6.05 30.44
N VAL A 48 -3.62 -5.20 31.29
CA VAL A 48 -2.19 -5.12 31.58
C VAL A 48 -1.71 -6.39 32.31
N PRO A 49 -0.52 -6.95 32.02
CA PRO A 49 0.00 -8.08 32.77
C PRO A 49 0.64 -7.60 34.08
N SER A 50 0.14 -8.12 35.21
CA SER A 50 0.74 -7.93 36.53
C SER A 50 1.93 -8.88 36.70
N LEU A 51 3.13 -8.33 36.89
CA LEU A 51 4.33 -9.07 37.29
C LEU A 51 4.19 -9.51 38.74
N SER A 52 4.16 -10.83 39.00
CA SER A 52 4.20 -11.37 40.36
C SER A 52 5.64 -11.75 40.75
N THR A 53 6.11 -11.15 41.83
CA THR A 53 7.43 -11.36 42.43
C THR A 53 7.52 -12.73 43.08
N PHE A 54 8.59 -13.47 42.81
CA PHE A 54 8.90 -14.74 43.46
C PHE A 54 9.07 -14.55 44.97
N ARG A 55 8.23 -15.23 45.76
CA ARG A 55 8.37 -15.34 47.22
C ARG A 55 9.21 -16.58 47.53
N THR A 56 10.38 -16.38 48.12
CA THR A 56 11.22 -17.47 48.64
C THR A 56 10.64 -17.90 50.00
N THR A 57 10.43 -19.20 50.20
CA THR A 57 10.10 -19.76 51.51
C THR A 57 11.13 -20.84 51.86
N ARG A 58 11.69 -20.69 53.05
CA ARG A 58 12.74 -21.51 53.65
C ARG A 58 12.33 -22.98 53.73
N VAL A 59 13.29 -23.86 53.45
CA VAL A 59 13.17 -25.31 53.62
C VAL A 59 13.40 -25.70 55.08
N THR A 60 12.43 -26.40 55.66
CA THR A 60 12.56 -27.17 56.90
C THR A 60 12.76 -28.65 56.52
N PRO A 61 13.74 -29.39 57.08
CA PRO A 61 13.90 -30.79 56.74
C PRO A 61 12.77 -31.62 57.38
N LEU A 62 11.98 -32.29 56.54
CA LEU A 62 10.96 -33.22 57.00
C LEU A 62 11.61 -34.59 57.28
N ARG A 63 11.38 -35.02 58.51
CA ARG A 63 11.74 -36.27 59.16
C ARG A 63 11.38 -37.49 58.30
N THR A 64 12.38 -38.31 57.96
CA THR A 64 12.22 -39.59 57.27
C THR A 64 11.50 -40.59 58.18
N TYR A 65 10.25 -40.90 57.86
CA TYR A 65 9.62 -42.15 58.27
C TYR A 65 9.89 -43.17 57.16
N GLN A 66 10.81 -44.10 57.42
CA GLN A 66 10.84 -45.36 56.71
C GLN A 66 9.53 -46.08 57.01
N SER A 67 8.61 -46.08 56.05
CA SER A 67 7.47 -46.99 56.08
C SER A 67 7.80 -48.14 55.13
N ALA A 68 8.02 -49.30 55.74
CA ALA A 68 8.14 -50.56 55.04
C ALA A 68 6.84 -50.85 54.29
N TYR A 69 6.86 -50.68 52.98
CA TYR A 69 5.96 -51.39 52.07
C TYR A 69 6.82 -52.21 51.14
N GLN A 70 6.90 -53.49 51.48
CA GLN A 70 7.28 -54.55 50.58
C GLN A 70 6.13 -54.69 49.59
N GLY A 71 6.21 -53.98 48.47
CA GLY A 71 5.21 -53.99 47.40
C GLY A 71 5.91 -53.61 46.10
N SER A 72 6.07 -54.61 45.23
CA SER A 72 6.35 -54.53 43.79
C SER A 72 6.62 -53.12 43.26
N GLY A 73 7.90 -52.82 42.99
CA GLY A 73 8.31 -51.57 42.36
C GLY A 73 7.66 -51.39 40.99
N GLU A 74 6.55 -50.68 40.96
CA GLU A 74 6.03 -50.08 39.74
C GLU A 74 6.81 -48.79 39.53
N LEU A 75 7.82 -48.86 38.65
CA LEU A 75 8.41 -47.67 38.04
C LEU A 75 7.27 -46.88 37.41
N LEU A 76 6.91 -45.74 37.98
CA LEU A 76 5.95 -44.82 37.35
C LEU A 76 6.53 -44.40 35.98
N ASP A 77 5.93 -44.91 34.90
CA ASP A 77 6.39 -44.67 33.54
C ASP A 77 5.95 -43.27 33.06
N PHE A 78 6.81 -42.27 33.28
CA PHE A 78 6.63 -40.91 32.79
C PHE A 78 6.90 -40.75 31.28
N SER A 79 7.26 -41.84 30.57
CA SER A 79 7.56 -41.82 29.13
C SER A 79 6.41 -41.24 28.30
N LEU A 80 5.15 -41.54 28.67
CA LEU A 80 3.98 -40.98 27.98
C LEU A 80 3.85 -39.47 28.21
N ALA A 81 4.08 -38.98 29.44
CA ALA A 81 4.00 -37.56 29.76
C ALA A 81 5.13 -36.77 29.08
N ASP A 82 6.34 -37.32 29.03
CA ASP A 82 7.47 -36.73 28.32
C ASP A 82 7.25 -36.72 26.81
N ALA A 83 6.72 -37.80 26.23
CA ALA A 83 6.37 -37.87 24.81
C ALA A 83 5.30 -36.82 24.44
N MET A 84 4.26 -36.67 25.26
CA MET A 84 3.22 -35.65 25.07
C MET A 84 3.78 -34.22 25.21
N ASN A 85 4.69 -33.99 26.16
CA ASN A 85 5.35 -32.69 26.34
C ASN A 85 6.29 -32.34 25.17
N GLN A 86 7.04 -33.32 24.65
CA GLN A 86 7.86 -33.13 23.45
C GLN A 86 7.02 -32.80 22.23
N GLU A 87 5.88 -33.47 22.03
CA GLU A 87 4.93 -33.17 20.95
C GLU A 87 4.36 -31.74 21.07
N PHE A 88 4.05 -31.30 22.29
CA PHE A 88 3.57 -29.95 22.56
C PHE A 88 4.63 -28.88 22.25
N LEU A 89 5.88 -29.11 22.70
CA LEU A 89 7.00 -28.23 22.41
C LEU A 89 7.27 -28.14 20.91
N GLN A 90 7.26 -29.27 20.20
CA GLN A 90 7.45 -29.32 18.76
C GLN A 90 6.36 -28.54 18.00
N THR A 91 5.09 -28.69 18.42
CA THR A 91 3.98 -27.93 17.83
C THR A 91 4.18 -26.42 18.02
N ARG A 92 4.57 -26.00 19.23
CA ARG A 92 4.82 -24.59 19.54
C ARG A 92 6.03 -24.01 18.82
N THR A 93 7.11 -24.79 18.64
CA THR A 93 8.26 -24.33 17.86
C THR A 93 7.90 -24.17 16.38
N ASN A 94 7.11 -25.09 15.82
CA ASN A 94 6.64 -24.99 14.44
C ASN A 94 5.75 -23.75 14.24
N GLU A 95 4.80 -23.50 15.14
CA GLU A 95 3.95 -22.30 15.11
C GLU A 95 4.76 -21.00 15.21
N LYS A 96 5.78 -20.99 16.06
CA LYS A 96 6.69 -19.84 16.18
C LYS A 96 7.39 -19.56 14.85
N VAL A 97 7.84 -20.59 14.13
CA VAL A 97 8.46 -20.43 12.81
C VAL A 97 7.46 -19.95 11.77
N GLU A 98 6.25 -20.51 11.73
CA GLU A 98 5.19 -20.05 10.80
C GLU A 98 4.84 -18.57 11.03
N LEU A 99 4.76 -18.13 12.28
CA LEU A 99 4.52 -16.73 12.64
C LEU A 99 5.70 -15.81 12.30
N GLN A 100 6.94 -16.30 12.46
CA GLN A 100 8.14 -15.57 12.06
C GLN A 100 8.12 -15.32 10.54
N GLU A 101 7.91 -16.37 9.74
CA GLU A 101 7.84 -16.24 8.28
C GLU A 101 6.72 -15.29 7.83
N LEU A 102 5.57 -15.32 8.51
CA LEU A 102 4.48 -14.41 8.23
C LEU A 102 4.87 -12.95 8.52
N ASN A 103 5.51 -12.70 9.65
CA ASN A 103 6.00 -11.37 10.01
C ASN A 103 7.03 -10.87 9.00
N ASP A 104 7.95 -11.73 8.53
CA ASP A 104 8.93 -11.36 7.50
C ASP A 104 8.23 -11.00 6.18
N ARG A 105 7.17 -11.73 5.80
CA ARG A 105 6.35 -11.36 4.63
C ARG A 105 5.63 -10.03 4.84
N PHE A 106 5.06 -9.78 6.02
CA PHE A 106 4.44 -8.48 6.31
C PHE A 106 5.44 -7.33 6.27
N ALA A 107 6.65 -7.51 6.81
CA ALA A 107 7.70 -6.51 6.73
C ALA A 107 8.03 -6.17 5.25
N ASN A 108 8.21 -7.19 4.41
CA ASN A 108 8.43 -7.01 2.97
C ASN A 108 7.27 -6.28 2.27
N TYR A 109 6.01 -6.61 2.61
CA TYR A 109 4.86 -5.92 2.02
C TYR A 109 4.77 -4.47 2.47
N ILE A 110 5.03 -4.18 3.75
CA ILE A 110 5.05 -2.81 4.28
C ILE A 110 6.10 -1.98 3.55
N GLU A 111 7.31 -2.53 3.37
CA GLU A 111 8.37 -1.85 2.63
C GLU A 111 7.98 -1.61 1.17
N LYS A 112 7.40 -2.61 0.51
CA LYS A 112 6.94 -2.46 -0.88
C LYS A 112 5.83 -1.42 -1.02
N VAL A 113 4.88 -1.36 -0.08
CA VAL A 113 3.84 -0.32 -0.07
C VAL A 113 4.46 1.05 0.10
N ARG A 114 5.37 1.24 1.06
CA ARG A 114 6.07 2.52 1.27
C ARG A 114 6.84 2.96 0.02
N PHE A 115 7.54 2.03 -0.63
CA PHE A 115 8.27 2.31 -1.86
C PHE A 115 7.31 2.73 -3.00
N LEU A 116 6.19 2.03 -3.17
CA LEU A 116 5.18 2.37 -4.16
C LEU A 116 4.49 3.70 -3.86
N GLU A 117 4.22 4.01 -2.59
CA GLU A 117 3.68 5.30 -2.15
C GLU A 117 4.66 6.44 -2.47
N GLN A 118 5.95 6.24 -2.21
CA GLN A 118 7.00 7.21 -2.56
C GLN A 118 7.11 7.40 -4.08
N GLN A 119 7.09 6.32 -4.86
CA GLN A 119 7.08 6.41 -6.32
C GLN A 119 5.85 7.15 -6.84
N ASN A 120 4.66 6.85 -6.31
CA ASN A 120 3.43 7.54 -6.67
C ASN A 120 3.51 9.03 -6.34
N ALA A 121 4.04 9.40 -5.16
CA ALA A 121 4.22 10.80 -4.78
C ALA A 121 5.13 11.54 -5.77
N LEU A 122 6.23 10.92 -6.19
CA LEU A 122 7.16 11.48 -7.19
C LEU A 122 6.48 11.63 -8.57
N MET A 123 5.77 10.60 -9.03
CA MET A 123 5.05 10.66 -10.31
C MET A 123 3.96 11.74 -10.30
N VAL A 124 3.22 11.87 -9.21
CA VAL A 124 2.20 12.93 -9.06
C VAL A 124 2.86 14.31 -9.09
N ALA A 125 3.98 14.50 -8.39
CA ALA A 125 4.73 15.75 -8.43
C ALA A 125 5.21 16.08 -9.86
N GLU A 126 5.72 15.09 -10.59
CA GLU A 126 6.20 15.25 -11.96
C GLU A 126 5.06 15.60 -12.93
N VAL A 127 3.91 14.92 -12.82
CA VAL A 127 2.72 15.23 -13.61
C VAL A 127 2.24 16.65 -13.33
N ASN A 128 2.20 17.07 -12.07
CA ASN A 128 1.79 18.44 -11.72
C ASN A 128 2.78 19.47 -12.26
N ARG A 129 4.09 19.18 -12.21
CA ARG A 129 5.14 20.04 -12.77
C ARG A 129 5.00 20.20 -14.29
N LEU A 130 4.71 19.11 -15.01
CA LEU A 130 4.51 19.13 -16.47
C LEU A 130 3.20 19.83 -16.85
N ARG A 131 2.10 19.54 -16.14
CA ARG A 131 0.80 20.20 -16.36
C ARG A 131 0.83 21.70 -16.12
N GLY A 132 1.67 22.18 -15.21
CA GLY A 132 1.86 23.63 -15.02
C GLY A 132 2.61 24.32 -16.17
N LYS A 133 3.35 23.56 -16.99
CA LYS A 133 4.26 24.10 -18.03
C LYS A 133 3.70 23.99 -19.44
N GLU A 134 3.08 22.86 -19.79
CA GLU A 134 2.75 22.55 -21.19
C GLU A 134 1.54 23.34 -21.75
N PRO A 135 0.39 23.45 -21.07
CA PRO A 135 -0.74 24.20 -21.62
C PRO A 135 -0.47 25.71 -21.62
N THR A 136 0.26 26.20 -20.62
CA THR A 136 0.45 27.63 -20.39
C THR A 136 1.39 28.26 -21.42
N ARG A 137 2.54 27.64 -21.70
CA ARG A 137 3.55 28.26 -22.59
C ARG A 137 3.07 28.38 -24.04
N VAL A 138 2.41 27.34 -24.54
CA VAL A 138 1.89 27.35 -25.92
C VAL A 138 0.72 28.33 -26.06
N ALA A 139 -0.17 28.39 -25.06
CA ALA A 139 -1.25 29.37 -25.02
C ALA A 139 -0.71 30.81 -24.95
N GLU A 140 0.32 31.08 -24.14
CA GLU A 140 0.99 32.38 -24.06
C GLU A 140 1.60 32.80 -25.40
N MET A 141 2.28 31.89 -26.11
CA MET A 141 2.84 32.17 -27.43
C MET A 141 1.75 32.54 -28.45
N TYR A 142 0.65 31.79 -28.49
CA TYR A 142 -0.47 32.12 -29.40
C TYR A 142 -1.15 33.43 -29.04
N GLU A 143 -1.29 33.75 -27.75
CA GLU A 143 -1.85 35.03 -27.30
C GLU A 143 -0.95 36.21 -27.71
N GLU A 144 0.38 36.02 -27.67
CA GLU A 144 1.35 37.02 -28.14
C GLU A 144 1.29 37.20 -29.66
N GLU A 145 1.24 36.11 -30.44
CA GLU A 145 1.04 36.18 -31.90
C GLU A 145 -0.27 36.89 -32.26
N LEU A 146 -1.36 36.58 -31.56
CA LEU A 146 -2.65 37.22 -31.79
C LEU A 146 -2.61 38.73 -31.50
N ARG A 147 -1.88 39.12 -30.44
CA ARG A 147 -1.67 40.53 -30.09
C ARG A 147 -0.87 41.26 -31.17
N GLU A 148 0.20 40.67 -31.67
CA GLU A 148 1.03 41.30 -32.71
C GLU A 148 0.26 41.40 -34.04
N LEU A 149 -0.51 40.38 -34.42
CA LEU A 149 -1.37 40.44 -35.60
C LEU A 149 -2.42 41.56 -35.50
N ARG A 150 -3.05 41.73 -34.34
CA ARG A 150 -3.97 42.86 -34.09
C ARG A 150 -3.25 44.20 -34.22
N ARG A 151 -2.06 44.33 -33.65
CA ARG A 151 -1.24 45.54 -33.77
C ARG A 151 -0.88 45.85 -35.23
N GLN A 152 -0.55 44.83 -36.02
CA GLN A 152 -0.27 44.98 -37.45
C GLN A 152 -1.51 45.45 -38.22
N ILE A 153 -2.69 44.90 -37.91
CA ILE A 153 -3.96 45.35 -38.49
C ILE A 153 -4.20 46.83 -38.19
N ASP A 154 -3.98 47.27 -36.95
CA ASP A 154 -4.17 48.67 -36.55
C ASP A 154 -3.22 49.60 -37.31
N VAL A 155 -1.93 49.22 -37.43
CA VAL A 155 -0.93 49.98 -38.20
C VAL A 155 -1.31 50.06 -39.67
N LEU A 156 -1.67 48.94 -40.30
CA LEU A 156 -2.08 48.89 -41.70
C LEU A 156 -3.35 49.70 -41.95
N THR A 157 -4.30 49.67 -41.02
CA THR A 157 -5.53 50.46 -41.08
C THR A 157 -5.22 51.95 -41.04
N SER A 158 -4.34 52.38 -40.13
CA SER A 158 -3.91 53.77 -40.05
C SER A 158 -3.16 54.23 -41.31
N GLN A 159 -2.25 53.40 -41.82
CA GLN A 159 -1.52 53.69 -43.06
C GLN A 159 -2.47 53.79 -44.26
N ARG A 160 -3.43 52.86 -44.37
CA ARG A 160 -4.45 52.89 -45.41
C ARG A 160 -5.29 54.16 -45.34
N ALA A 161 -5.79 54.52 -44.16
CA ALA A 161 -6.57 55.74 -43.98
C ALA A 161 -5.79 56.99 -44.41
N ARG A 162 -4.50 57.07 -44.07
CA ARG A 162 -3.62 58.16 -44.50
C ARG A 162 -3.49 58.24 -46.02
N VAL A 163 -3.22 57.11 -46.68
CA VAL A 163 -3.08 57.05 -48.15
C VAL A 163 -4.41 57.37 -48.85
N GLU A 164 -5.54 56.94 -48.28
CA GLU A 164 -6.87 57.28 -48.82
C GLU A 164 -7.13 58.80 -48.78
N VAL A 165 -6.76 59.47 -47.68
CA VAL A 165 -6.85 60.95 -47.59
C VAL A 165 -5.92 61.63 -48.59
N GLU A 166 -4.67 61.17 -48.73
CA GLU A 166 -3.73 61.71 -49.72
C GLU A 166 -4.25 61.55 -51.16
N ARG A 167 -4.84 60.39 -51.48
CA ARG A 167 -5.49 60.15 -52.78
C ARG A 167 -6.64 61.13 -53.02
N ASP A 168 -7.53 61.30 -52.04
CA ASP A 168 -8.72 62.16 -52.19
C ASP A 168 -8.32 63.62 -52.41
N ASN A 169 -7.31 64.10 -51.68
CA ASN A 169 -6.73 65.44 -51.90
C ASN A 169 -6.18 65.62 -53.33
N LEU A 170 -5.44 64.62 -53.85
CA LEU A 170 -4.90 64.67 -55.22
C LEU A 170 -6.00 64.62 -56.29
N LEU A 171 -7.07 63.87 -56.05
CA LEU A 171 -8.23 63.83 -56.95
C LEU A 171 -8.94 65.18 -57.00
N ASP A 172 -9.14 65.83 -55.85
CA ASP A 172 -9.71 67.18 -55.78
C ASP A 172 -8.86 68.20 -56.52
N ASP A 173 -7.54 68.14 -56.36
CA ASP A 173 -6.62 69.04 -57.07
C ASP A 173 -6.60 68.80 -58.58
N LEU A 174 -6.68 67.54 -59.03
CA LEU A 174 -6.85 67.22 -60.44
C LEU A 174 -8.18 67.76 -61.00
N GLN A 175 -9.26 67.68 -60.24
CA GLN A 175 -10.56 68.24 -60.65
C GLN A 175 -10.50 69.76 -60.79
N LYS A 176 -9.88 70.46 -59.83
CA LYS A 176 -9.67 71.92 -59.90
C LYS A 176 -8.83 72.32 -61.11
N LEU A 177 -7.80 71.54 -61.44
CA LEU A 177 -6.95 71.79 -62.62
C LEU A 177 -7.72 71.59 -63.94
N LYS A 178 -8.64 70.62 -64.01
CA LYS A 178 -9.49 70.40 -65.20
C LYS A 178 -10.56 71.47 -65.41
N GLN A 179 -10.92 72.20 -64.35
CA GLN A 179 -11.93 73.27 -64.40
C GLN A 179 -11.33 74.66 -64.73
N LYS A 180 -10.01 74.78 -64.76
CA LYS A 180 -9.28 75.97 -65.24
C LYS A 180 -8.93 75.82 -66.72
#